data_AF-A0A7G2IUG1-F1
#
_entry.id   AF-A0A7G2IUG1-F1
#
_cell.length_a   1.000
_cell.length_b   1.000
_cell.length_c   1.000
_cell.angle_alpha   90.00
_cell.angle_beta   90.00
_cell.angle_gamma   90.00
#
_symmetry.space_group_name_H-M   'P 1'
#
loop_
_entity.id
_entity.type
_entity.pdbx_description
1 polymer ?
#
loop_
_entity_poly.entity_id
_entity_poly.type
_entity_poly.pdbx_seq_one_letter_code
_entity_poly.pdbx_strand_id
1 'polypeptide(L)'
;MDNKNNVINIAYCTDANYLEYVAVSIMSVIMNNPEQDLSFFVFVYDVTDEEINKLRSTSDKIQVINIDKEEIEKYNNDFAIKHLNRSTYMRLAVPRLLKDTVERFYLLRCRYPVF
;
A
#
# COMPACT_ATOMS: atom_id res chain seq x y z
N MET A 1 -15.61 15.65 24.56
CA MET A 1 -14.23 15.89 24.09
C MET A 1 -13.74 14.57 23.54
N ASP A 2 -14.08 14.25 22.30
CA ASP A 2 -13.65 13.02 21.64
C ASP A 2 -12.65 13.40 20.55
N ASN A 3 -11.46 13.84 20.97
CA ASN A 3 -10.33 13.97 20.06
C ASN A 3 -9.76 12.57 19.82
N LYS A 4 -10.51 11.72 19.11
CA LYS A 4 -9.86 10.64 18.36
C LYS A 4 -9.01 11.37 17.33
N ASN A 5 -7.69 11.41 17.53
CA ASN A 5 -6.75 11.72 16.45
C ASN A 5 -7.10 10.77 15.31
N ASN A 6 -7.83 11.27 14.32
CA ASN A 6 -8.48 10.43 13.33
C ASN A 6 -7.44 10.16 12.25
N VAL A 7 -6.52 9.24 12.54
CA VAL A 7 -5.42 8.88 11.64
C VAL A 7 -6.00 8.46 10.31
N ILE A 8 -5.61 9.14 9.25
CA ILE A 8 -6.02 8.81 7.89
C ILE A 8 -5.09 7.70 7.39
N ASN A 9 -5.64 6.49 7.30
CA ASN A 9 -4.91 5.33 6.78
C ASN A 9 -5.02 5.29 5.26
N ILE A 10 -3.89 5.17 4.58
CA ILE A 10 -3.80 5.13 3.12
C ILE A 10 -3.03 3.88 2.72
N ALA A 11 -3.62 3.06 1.85
CA ALA A 11 -3.01 1.84 1.36
C ALA A 11 -2.58 1.99 -0.11
N TYR A 12 -1.38 1.48 -0.42
CA TYR A 12 -0.83 1.36 -1.77
C TYR A 12 -0.45 -0.09 -2.06
N CYS A 13 -0.56 -0.51 -3.32
CA CYS A 13 -0.10 -1.83 -3.77
C CYS A 13 0.80 -1.67 -4.98
N THR A 14 2.07 -2.02 -4.86
CA THR A 14 3.09 -1.74 -5.89
C THR A 14 4.07 -2.90 -6.08
N ASP A 15 4.69 -2.93 -7.26
CA ASP A 15 5.91 -3.69 -7.51
C ASP A 15 7.12 -2.76 -7.61
N ALA A 16 8.30 -3.33 -7.87
CA ALA A 16 9.56 -2.60 -7.96
C ALA A 16 9.52 -1.48 -9.02
N ASN A 17 8.83 -1.70 -10.15
CA ASN A 17 8.79 -0.70 -11.23
C ASN A 17 7.98 0.54 -10.85
N TYR A 18 7.06 0.41 -9.88
CA TYR A 18 6.17 1.50 -9.47
C TYR A 18 6.49 2.09 -8.09
N LEU A 19 7.48 1.53 -7.37
CA LEU A 19 7.80 1.90 -6.00
C LEU A 19 8.20 3.38 -5.87
N GLU A 20 9.00 3.89 -6.80
CA GLU A 20 9.43 5.29 -6.80
C GLU A 20 8.25 6.26 -6.97
N TYR A 21 7.28 5.93 -7.85
CA TYR A 21 6.08 6.75 -8.03
C TYR A 21 5.20 6.75 -6.78
N VAL A 22 5.14 5.63 -6.04
CA VAL A 22 4.46 5.56 -4.74
C VAL A 22 5.16 6.45 -3.72
N ALA A 23 6.49 6.43 -3.65
CA ALA A 23 7.26 7.29 -2.75
C ALA A 23 6.96 8.78 -3.02
N VAL A 24 6.95 9.19 -4.29
CA VAL A 24 6.59 10.57 -4.69
C VAL A 24 5.15 10.90 -4.30
N SER A 25 4.20 9.99 -4.53
CA SER A 25 2.80 10.21 -4.14
C SER A 25 2.63 10.35 -2.63
N ILE A 26 3.32 9.53 -1.83
CA ILE A 26 3.28 9.61 -0.36
C ILE A 26 3.81 10.97 0.10
N MET A 27 4.94 11.40 -0.44
CA MET A 27 5.53 12.69 -0.09
C MET A 27 4.58 13.85 -0.44
N SER A 28 3.94 13.82 -1.62
CA SER A 28 2.93 14.82 -2.01
C SER A 28 1.79 14.91 -0.99
N VAL A 29 1.24 13.76 -0.56
CA VAL A 29 0.16 13.71 0.43
C VAL A 29 0.62 14.27 1.78
N ILE A 30 1.82 13.91 2.23
CA ILE A 30 2.39 14.44 3.49
C ILE A 30 2.56 15.96 3.41
N MET A 31 3.15 16.47 2.34
CA MET A 31 3.44 17.89 2.17
C MET A 31 2.18 18.75 2.06
N ASN A 32 1.13 18.23 1.43
CA ASN A 32 -0.13 18.95 1.26
C ASN A 32 -1.07 18.86 2.48
N ASN A 33 -0.75 17.98 3.46
CA ASN A 33 -1.59 17.76 4.64
C ASN A 33 -0.75 17.76 5.94
N PRO A 34 0.01 18.84 6.22
CA PRO A 34 0.99 18.86 7.32
C PRO A 34 0.35 18.73 8.72
N GLU A 35 -0.90 19.17 8.88
CA GLU A 35 -1.63 19.12 10.15
C GLU A 35 -2.43 17.82 10.34
N GLN A 36 -2.43 16.93 9.35
CA GLN A 36 -3.16 15.66 9.42
C GLN A 36 -2.25 14.53 9.93
N ASP A 37 -2.82 13.67 10.77
CA ASP A 37 -2.17 12.43 11.17
C ASP A 37 -2.39 11.38 10.09
N LEU A 38 -1.31 10.92 9.46
CA LEU A 38 -1.35 10.07 8.26
C LEU A 38 -0.58 8.77 8.53
N SER A 39 -1.13 7.64 8.10
CA SER A 39 -0.45 6.35 8.12
C SER A 39 -0.53 5.68 6.77
N PHE A 40 0.61 5.22 6.26
CA PHE A 40 0.72 4.64 4.93
C PHE A 40 1.04 3.15 5.01
N PHE A 41 0.19 2.32 4.42
CA PHE A 41 0.39 0.88 4.29
C PHE A 41 0.78 0.57 2.84
N VAL A 42 2.04 0.20 2.61
CA VAL A 42 2.55 -0.10 1.27
C VAL A 42 2.74 -1.60 1.14
N PHE A 43 1.83 -2.22 0.41
CA PHE A 43 1.90 -3.63 0.03
C PHE A 43 2.82 -3.77 -1.19
N VAL A 44 3.94 -4.46 -1.00
CA VAL A 44 4.95 -4.68 -2.03
C VAL A 44 4.98 -6.15 -2.42
N TYR A 45 5.27 -6.42 -3.70
CA TYR A 45 5.57 -7.76 -4.19
C TYR A 45 6.70 -7.66 -5.21
N ASP A 46 7.63 -8.63 -5.19
CA ASP A 46 8.78 -8.65 -6.11
C ASP A 46 9.69 -7.40 -5.97
N VAL A 47 9.89 -6.93 -4.73
CA VAL A 47 10.73 -5.78 -4.38
C VAL A 47 11.85 -6.23 -3.45
N THR A 48 13.06 -5.70 -3.66
CA THR A 48 14.21 -6.04 -2.82
C THR A 48 14.17 -5.35 -1.45
N ASP A 49 14.81 -5.95 -0.44
CA ASP A 49 14.91 -5.34 0.88
C ASP A 49 15.63 -3.98 0.86
N GLU A 50 16.57 -3.78 -0.06
CA GLU A 50 17.26 -2.50 -0.24
C GLU A 50 16.29 -1.39 -0.64
N GLU A 51 15.41 -1.66 -1.61
CA GLU A 51 14.38 -0.73 -2.07
C GLU A 51 13.33 -0.46 -1.00
N ILE A 52 12.93 -1.48 -0.25
CA ILE A 52 12.02 -1.34 0.91
C ILE A 52 12.63 -0.44 1.97
N ASN A 53 13.92 -0.61 2.28
CA ASN A 53 14.61 0.21 3.26
C ASN A 53 14.73 1.67 2.80
N LYS A 54 14.98 1.92 1.51
CA LYS A 54 14.94 3.27 0.94
C LYS A 54 13.56 3.92 1.11
N LEU A 55 12.48 3.20 0.81
CA LEU A 55 11.13 3.71 1.02
C LEU A 55 10.85 4.03 2.49
N ARG A 56 11.21 3.13 3.42
CA ARG A 56 11.05 3.35 4.87
C ARG A 56 11.84 4.54 5.37
N SER A 57 13.04 4.78 4.83
CA SER A 57 13.86 5.94 5.20
C SER A 57 13.26 7.29 4.79
N THR A 58 12.25 7.28 3.90
CA THR A 58 11.59 8.51 3.43
C THR A 58 10.64 9.08 4.47
N SER A 59 9.99 8.24 5.29
CA SER A 59 9.09 8.68 6.35
C SER A 59 8.76 7.55 7.33
N ASP A 60 8.78 7.87 8.63
CA ASP A 60 8.38 6.94 9.70
C ASP A 60 6.89 6.60 9.69
N LYS A 61 6.08 7.31 8.88
CA LYS A 61 4.65 7.07 8.70
C LYS A 61 4.37 5.89 7.75
N ILE A 62 5.40 5.29 7.16
CA ILE A 62 5.28 4.23 6.15
C ILE A 62 5.50 2.85 6.78
N GLN A 63 4.48 2.00 6.64
CA GLN A 63 4.52 0.58 6.98
C GLN A 63 4.54 -0.22 5.69
N VAL A 64 5.64 -0.95 5.45
CA VAL A 64 5.78 -1.80 4.27
C VAL A 64 5.45 -3.25 4.62
N ILE A 65 4.53 -3.84 3.87
CA ILE A 65 4.07 -5.23 4.00
C ILE A 65 4.48 -5.96 2.72
N ASN A 66 5.38 -6.94 2.85
CA ASN A 66 5.79 -7.77 1.72
C ASN A 66 4.77 -8.90 1.53
N ILE A 67 4.31 -9.09 0.29
CA ILE A 67 3.41 -10.17 -0.08
C ILE A 67 4.20 -11.19 -0.87
N ASP A 68 4.26 -12.41 -0.35
CA ASP A 68 4.99 -13.49 -0.98
C ASP A 68 4.41 -13.81 -2.36
N LYS A 69 5.32 -13.97 -3.33
CA LYS A 69 4.97 -14.30 -4.71
C LYS A 69 4.14 -15.59 -4.80
N GLU A 70 4.44 -16.57 -3.95
CA GLU A 70 3.70 -17.82 -3.86
C GLU A 70 2.24 -17.61 -3.45
N GLU A 71 1.94 -16.65 -2.58
CA GLU A 71 0.56 -16.33 -2.20
C GLU A 71 -0.22 -15.74 -3.37
N ILE A 72 0.42 -14.95 -4.22
CA ILE A 72 -0.19 -14.37 -5.42
C ILE A 72 -0.39 -15.44 -6.50
N GLU A 73 0.60 -16.33 -6.68
CA GLU A 73 0.59 -17.37 -7.70
C GLU A 73 -0.38 -18.53 -7.41
N LYS A 74 -0.70 -18.81 -6.14
CA LYS A 74 -1.77 -19.76 -5.75
C LYS A 74 -3.09 -19.48 -6.47
N TYR A 75 -3.42 -18.20 -6.71
CA TYR A 75 -4.65 -17.80 -7.39
C TYR A 75 -4.54 -17.78 -8.92
N ASN A 76 -3.33 -17.93 -9.46
CA ASN A 76 -3.08 -17.95 -10.90
C ASN A 76 -3.23 -19.37 -11.49
N ASN A 77 -3.15 -20.41 -10.65
CA ASN A 77 -3.22 -21.82 -11.06
C ASN A 77 -4.63 -22.42 -11.03
N ASP A 78 -5.59 -21.78 -10.35
CA ASP A 78 -6.97 -22.26 -10.31
C ASP A 78 -7.70 -21.89 -11.61
N PHE A 79 -8.15 -22.88 -12.37
CA PHE A 79 -8.66 -22.72 -13.75
C PHE A 79 -9.85 -21.74 -13.88
N ALA A 80 -10.56 -21.43 -12.79
CA ALA A 80 -11.65 -20.46 -12.74
C ALA A 80 -11.17 -18.98 -12.61
N ILE A 81 -9.90 -18.75 -12.26
CA ILE A 81 -9.33 -17.44 -11.86
C ILE A 81 -8.18 -17.01 -12.80
N LYS A 82 -7.92 -17.72 -13.91
CA LYS A 82 -6.85 -17.46 -14.90
C LYS A 82 -6.77 -16.03 -15.47
N HIS A 83 -7.78 -15.19 -15.26
CA HIS A 83 -7.81 -13.79 -15.71
C HIS A 83 -7.77 -12.77 -14.57
N LEU A 84 -7.62 -13.20 -13.32
CA LEU A 84 -7.52 -12.28 -12.19
C LEU A 84 -6.12 -11.67 -12.15
N ASN A 85 -6.00 -10.53 -12.83
CA ASN A 85 -4.90 -9.59 -12.71
C ASN A 85 -4.44 -9.44 -11.24
N ARG A 86 -3.13 -9.45 -11.00
CA ARG A 86 -2.51 -9.23 -9.66
C ARG A 86 -3.10 -8.03 -8.91
N SER A 87 -3.36 -6.92 -9.61
CA SER A 87 -4.03 -5.73 -9.07
C SER A 87 -5.44 -6.01 -8.55
N THR A 88 -6.19 -6.90 -9.18
CA THR A 88 -7.52 -7.32 -8.72
C THR A 88 -7.41 -8.20 -7.48
N TYR A 89 -6.45 -9.12 -7.41
CA TYR A 89 -6.17 -9.89 -6.20
C TYR A 89 -5.84 -8.97 -5.02
N MET A 90 -4.94 -8.01 -5.22
CA MET A 90 -4.55 -7.06 -4.17
C MET A 90 -5.73 -6.26 -3.62
N ARG A 91 -6.67 -5.85 -4.47
CA ARG A 91 -7.89 -5.15 -4.02
C ARG A 91 -8.79 -5.99 -3.13
N LEU A 92 -8.76 -7.31 -3.27
CA LEU A 92 -9.50 -8.24 -2.41
C LEU A 92 -8.71 -8.62 -1.15
N ALA A 93 -7.38 -8.69 -1.27
CA ALA A 93 -6.50 -9.08 -0.17
C ALA A 93 -6.31 -7.95 0.86
N VAL A 94 -6.09 -6.70 0.41
CA VAL A 94 -5.81 -5.57 1.31
C VAL A 94 -6.88 -5.36 2.38
N PRO A 95 -8.20 -5.33 2.07
CA PRO A 95 -9.23 -5.21 3.09
C PRO A 95 -9.20 -6.34 4.12
N ARG A 96 -8.79 -7.56 3.72
CA ARG A 96 -8.68 -8.72 4.61
C ARG A 96 -7.45 -8.61 5.50
N LEU A 97 -6.31 -8.17 4.96
CA LEU A 97 -5.06 -7.98 5.70
C LEU A 97 -5.14 -6.81 6.70
N LEU A 98 -5.93 -5.80 6.38
CA LEU A 98 -6.11 -4.61 7.23
C LEU A 98 -7.32 -4.70 8.18
N LYS A 99 -8.15 -5.76 8.08
CA LYS A 99 -9.41 -5.89 8.82
C LYS A 99 -9.24 -5.74 10.33
N ASP A 100 -8.17 -6.29 10.88
CA ASP A 100 -7.90 -6.29 12.32
C ASP A 100 -6.98 -5.13 12.74
N THR A 101 -6.48 -4.35 11.77
CA THR A 101 -5.52 -3.25 11.99
C THR A 101 -6.19 -1.88 11.94
N VAL A 102 -7.09 -1.64 10.97
CA VAL A 102 -7.73 -0.33 10.76
C VAL A 102 -9.20 -0.46 10.37
N GLU A 103 -10.06 0.41 10.91
CA GLU A 103 -11.49 0.44 10.59
C GLU A 103 -11.77 1.03 9.20
N ARG A 104 -10.98 2.04 8.79
CA ARG A 104 -11.15 2.78 7.53
C ARG A 104 -9.81 3.09 6.91
N PHE A 105 -9.71 2.92 5.59
CA PHE A 105 -8.54 3.28 4.80
C PHE A 105 -8.93 3.70 3.38
N TYR A 106 -8.07 4.49 2.75
CA TYR A 106 -8.18 4.84 1.33
C TYR A 106 -7.20 4.00 0.51
N LEU A 107 -7.70 3.27 -0.51
CA LEU A 107 -6.85 2.53 -1.44
C LEU A 107 -6.53 3.37 -2.68
N LEU A 108 -5.27 3.77 -2.86
CA LEU A 108 -4.84 4.59 -4.00
C LEU A 108 -4.10 3.76 -5.06
N ARG A 109 -4.32 4.09 -6.33
CA ARG A 109 -3.59 3.46 -7.46
C ARG A 109 -2.23 4.13 -7.65
N CYS A 110 -1.20 3.33 -7.87
CA CYS A 110 0.20 3.77 -8.00
C CYS A 110 0.54 4.52 -9.31
N ARG A 111 -0.45 5.03 -10.06
CA ARG A 111 -0.24 5.61 -11.40
C ARG A 111 -0.33 7.14 -11.43
N TYR A 112 -0.79 7.81 -10.38
CA TYR A 112 -0.88 9.27 -10.36
C TYR A 112 -0.51 9.84 -8.99
N PRO A 113 0.39 10.84 -8.91
CA PRO A 113 0.53 11.63 -7.69
C PRO A 113 -0.80 12.32 -7.40
N VAL A 114 -1.21 12.30 -6.14
CA VAL A 114 -2.34 13.10 -5.67
C VAL A 114 -1.83 14.54 -5.55
N PHE A 115 -2.28 15.40 -6.46
CA PHE A 115 -2.06 16.86 -6.40
C PHE A 115 -3.06 17.49 -5.45
#